data_AF-A0A537R775-F1
#
_entry.id   AF-A0A537R775-F1
#
_cell.length_a   1.000
_cell.length_b   1.000
_cell.length_c   1.000
_cell.angle_alpha   90.00
_cell.angle_beta   90.00
_cell.angle_gamma   90.00
#
_symmetry.space_group_name_H-M   'P 1'
#
loop_
_entity.id
_entity.type
_entity.pdbx_description
1 polymer ?
#
loop_
_entity_poly.entity_id
_entity_poly.type
_entity_poly.pdbx_seq_one_letter_code
_entity_poly.pdbx_strand_id
1 'polypeptide(L)'
;MGEILGRVMMVAGSQITVNPEADSVEEGSARIGAVVKVGNANHDVVATISAVRCENNSPSKRTLFADLLGEIVASDEGPSRFKRGVTQYPISGAPVVIATDADLTAIFGPVSRSNLRIGTLHHDARQPAFVLVNELLRKHFAVLGATGSGKSCAVSLLLSAILADYPMAHIILIDPHNEYGRAFGRTAEVVNIDNLQLPFWLFDFEEAVGILVRGGTAQEQEAQALILKDAIIRARRHYAGESPAAAMLSVDTPTPFRVSDLLRFISEAMGRLDKPDTSMPYLRPKTRLESLRDDRRFSFMFSDWLLGQDALSQIVGRLLRIPVSGKPLTIMDLSGVPSEIADVVVSLSCRLLFDFAVWSDRGRMPPVLLVCEEAHRYVPAAEHVGFAGAARAITRIAREGRKYGVSLALISQRPSELSVQALSQCGTIFALRLANELDQRFMETVMPDAARGTLATLSSLGTQEAIVCGEGVPLPMRIRFDDLPRTRRPRSDGADFAKAWQADSADADFRDEGVRRWRQQSRKRLAI
;
A
#
# COMPACT_ATOMS: atom_id res chain seq x y z
N MET A 1 16.24 -35.02 19.31
CA MET A 1 15.84 -35.60 18.00
C MET A 1 14.35 -35.40 17.86
N GLY A 2 13.88 -34.89 16.72
CA GLY A 2 12.45 -34.77 16.45
C GLY A 2 11.80 -36.15 16.29
N GLU A 3 10.50 -36.23 16.55
CA GLU A 3 9.70 -37.44 16.34
C GLU A 3 9.63 -37.79 14.84
N ILE A 4 9.78 -39.08 14.51
CA ILE A 4 9.70 -39.56 13.12
C ILE A 4 8.24 -39.58 12.71
N LEU A 5 7.89 -38.76 11.72
CA LEU A 5 6.57 -38.72 11.15
C LEU A 5 6.35 -39.87 10.16
N GLY A 6 7.38 -40.18 9.37
CA GLY A 6 7.26 -41.14 8.27
C GLY A 6 8.52 -41.25 7.42
N ARG A 7 8.38 -41.80 6.21
CA ARG A 7 9.47 -41.93 5.24
C ARG A 7 9.09 -41.42 3.87
N VAL A 8 10.06 -40.84 3.17
CA VAL A 8 9.90 -40.39 1.78
C VAL A 8 9.64 -41.60 0.88
N MET A 9 8.53 -41.60 0.15
CA MET A 9 8.20 -42.61 -0.86
C MET A 9 8.64 -42.16 -2.24
N MET A 10 8.36 -40.90 -2.57
CA MET A 10 8.57 -40.33 -3.89
C MET A 10 9.01 -38.88 -3.77
N VAL A 11 9.84 -38.44 -4.71
CA VAL A 11 10.26 -37.05 -4.87
C VAL A 11 9.89 -36.61 -6.29
N ALA A 12 9.02 -35.60 -6.39
CA ALA A 12 8.48 -35.08 -7.64
C ALA A 12 8.73 -33.57 -7.71
N GLY A 13 9.91 -33.18 -8.19
CA GLY A 13 10.32 -31.77 -8.23
C GLY A 13 10.29 -31.15 -6.83
N SER A 14 9.50 -30.11 -6.65
CA SER A 14 9.37 -29.37 -5.38
C SER A 14 8.47 -30.05 -4.33
N GLN A 15 7.96 -31.26 -4.58
CA GLN A 15 7.09 -31.97 -3.65
C GLN A 15 7.63 -33.38 -3.33
N ILE A 16 7.48 -33.78 -2.08
CA ILE A 16 7.73 -35.15 -1.62
C ILE A 16 6.43 -35.81 -1.17
N THR A 17 6.33 -37.10 -1.42
CA THR A 17 5.28 -37.96 -0.88
C THR A 17 5.84 -38.74 0.29
N VAL A 18 5.16 -38.70 1.43
CA VAL A 18 5.60 -39.31 2.68
C VAL A 18 4.59 -40.35 3.11
N ASN A 19 5.07 -41.55 3.39
CA ASN A 19 4.30 -42.60 4.05
C ASN A 19 4.49 -42.45 5.57
N PRO A 20 3.44 -42.05 6.31
CA PRO A 20 3.53 -41.87 7.75
C PRO A 20 3.66 -43.22 8.48
N GLU A 21 4.33 -43.21 9.63
CA GLU A 21 4.32 -44.34 10.56
C GLU A 21 2.97 -44.39 11.31
N ALA A 22 2.51 -45.58 11.73
CA ALA A 22 1.14 -45.76 12.22
C ALA A 22 0.79 -44.91 13.46
N ASP A 23 1.75 -44.70 14.35
CA ASP A 23 1.54 -44.02 15.65
C ASP A 23 1.57 -42.48 15.54
N SER A 24 2.35 -41.92 14.59
CA SER A 24 2.52 -40.47 14.43
C SER A 24 1.29 -39.76 13.85
N VAL A 25 0.28 -40.53 13.42
CA VAL A 25 -0.95 -40.02 12.81
C VAL A 25 -2.06 -39.83 13.84
N GLU A 26 -2.02 -40.57 14.95
CA GLU A 26 -3.02 -40.49 16.03
C GLU A 26 -2.82 -39.25 16.91
N GLU A 27 -1.58 -38.79 17.11
CA GLU A 27 -1.25 -37.63 17.95
C GLU A 27 -1.51 -36.26 17.29
N GLY A 28 -1.98 -36.26 16.04
CA GLY A 28 -2.33 -35.02 15.34
C GLY A 28 -1.14 -34.18 14.90
N SER A 29 0.06 -34.75 14.85
CA SER A 29 1.30 -34.15 14.35
C SER A 29 1.35 -34.03 12.81
N ALA A 30 0.60 -34.88 12.08
CA ALA A 30 0.50 -34.89 10.62
C ALA A 30 -0.61 -33.96 10.06
N ARG A 31 -0.50 -32.64 10.27
CA ARG A 31 -1.51 -31.65 9.77
C ARG A 31 -0.97 -30.80 8.62
N ILE A 32 -1.87 -30.35 7.75
CA ILE A 32 -1.54 -29.34 6.73
C ILE A 32 -0.94 -28.11 7.41
N GLY A 33 0.18 -27.61 6.88
CA GLY A 33 0.95 -26.50 7.43
C GLY A 33 2.02 -26.92 8.45
N ALA A 34 2.05 -28.19 8.90
CA ALA A 34 3.11 -28.67 9.77
C ALA A 34 4.46 -28.63 9.04
N VAL A 35 5.48 -28.11 9.72
CA VAL A 35 6.85 -28.05 9.21
C VAL A 35 7.55 -29.36 9.59
N VAL A 36 8.14 -29.98 8.59
CA VAL A 36 8.91 -31.22 8.73
C VAL A 36 10.29 -31.02 8.15
N LYS A 37 11.23 -31.88 8.54
CA LYS A 37 12.56 -31.91 7.96
C LYS A 37 12.98 -33.32 7.57
N VAL A 38 13.83 -33.40 6.56
CA VAL A 38 14.44 -34.63 6.07
C VAL A 38 15.94 -34.46 6.17
N GLY A 39 16.57 -35.27 7.02
CA GLY A 39 18.00 -35.15 7.30
C GLY A 39 18.85 -35.64 6.13
N ASN A 40 19.79 -34.81 5.69
CA ASN A 40 20.92 -35.19 4.85
C ASN A 40 22.23 -35.11 5.67
N ALA A 41 23.33 -35.62 5.12
CA ALA A 41 24.61 -35.74 5.85
C ALA A 41 25.12 -34.41 6.46
N ASN A 42 24.88 -33.27 5.80
CA ASN A 42 25.42 -31.95 6.19
C ASN A 42 24.37 -30.83 6.29
N HIS A 43 23.09 -31.09 6.01
CA HIS A 43 22.01 -30.11 6.05
C HIS A 43 20.66 -30.82 6.22
N ASP A 44 19.69 -30.13 6.80
CA ASP A 44 18.33 -30.64 6.93
C ASP A 44 17.44 -29.98 5.87
N VAL A 45 16.83 -30.75 4.98
CA VAL A 45 15.85 -30.24 4.01
C VAL A 45 14.53 -30.00 4.74
N VAL A 46 14.02 -28.76 4.68
CA VAL A 46 12.76 -28.35 5.30
C VAL A 46 11.62 -28.43 4.28
N ALA A 47 10.49 -28.97 4.71
CA ALA A 47 9.27 -29.04 3.92
C ALA A 47 8.04 -28.70 4.79
N THR A 48 6.92 -28.34 4.15
CA THR A 48 5.62 -28.20 4.82
C THR A 48 4.61 -29.18 4.27
N ILE A 49 3.84 -29.83 5.14
CA ILE A 49 2.73 -30.69 4.72
C ILE A 49 1.68 -29.85 3.99
N SER A 50 1.47 -30.12 2.70
CA SER A 50 0.54 -29.41 1.83
C SER A 50 -0.77 -30.15 1.63
N ALA A 51 -0.77 -31.49 1.70
CA ALA A 51 -1.98 -32.29 1.64
C ALA A 51 -1.87 -33.59 2.43
N VAL A 52 -3.03 -34.11 2.84
CA VAL A 52 -3.18 -35.43 3.49
C VAL A 52 -4.26 -36.19 2.75
N ARG A 53 -3.94 -37.38 2.25
CA ARG A 53 -4.87 -38.24 1.51
C ARG A 53 -5.05 -39.57 2.25
N CYS A 54 -6.28 -39.97 2.51
CA CYS A 54 -6.57 -41.33 2.97
C CYS A 54 -6.60 -42.29 1.79
N GLU A 55 -5.95 -43.45 1.93
CA GLU A 55 -5.98 -44.51 0.93
C GLU A 55 -7.18 -45.43 1.15
N ASN A 56 -7.85 -45.82 0.06
CA ASN A 56 -8.95 -46.80 0.06
C ASN A 56 -10.06 -46.52 1.09
N ASN A 57 -10.38 -45.25 1.36
CA ASN A 57 -11.31 -44.82 2.42
C ASN A 57 -10.96 -45.35 3.83
N SER A 58 -9.73 -45.79 4.06
CA SER A 58 -9.26 -46.25 5.36
C SER A 58 -8.58 -45.10 6.10
N PRO A 59 -9.13 -44.59 7.22
CA PRO A 59 -8.51 -43.51 7.98
C PRO A 59 -7.16 -43.89 8.61
N SER A 60 -6.81 -45.20 8.61
CA SER A 60 -5.55 -45.75 9.11
C SER A 60 -4.42 -45.79 8.09
N LYS A 61 -4.71 -45.65 6.78
CA LYS A 61 -3.68 -45.57 5.74
C LYS A 61 -3.73 -44.19 5.10
N ARG A 62 -2.70 -43.39 5.34
CA ARG A 62 -2.62 -42.02 4.86
C ARG A 62 -1.35 -41.83 4.05
N THR A 63 -1.42 -40.92 3.11
CA THR A 63 -0.29 -40.47 2.31
C THR A 63 -0.22 -38.97 2.47
N LEU A 64 0.95 -38.48 2.92
CA LEU A 64 1.20 -37.06 3.13
C LEU A 64 1.94 -36.51 1.91
N PHE A 65 1.59 -35.31 1.51
CA PHE A 65 2.31 -34.54 0.50
C PHE A 65 2.96 -33.37 1.22
N ALA A 66 4.25 -33.17 0.99
CA ALA A 66 5.02 -32.10 1.60
C ALA A 66 5.75 -31.29 0.52
N ASP A 67 5.55 -29.98 0.51
CA ASP A 67 6.22 -29.09 -0.42
C ASP A 67 7.58 -28.70 0.17
N LEU A 68 8.64 -28.90 -0.61
CA LEU A 68 10.02 -28.58 -0.26
C LEU A 68 10.20 -27.06 -0.24
N LEU A 69 10.79 -26.54 0.84
CA LEU A 69 10.86 -25.11 1.11
C LEU A 69 12.30 -24.57 1.10
N GLY A 70 13.23 -25.32 1.68
CA GLY A 70 14.62 -24.92 1.75
C GLY A 70 15.44 -25.84 2.62
N GLU A 71 16.56 -25.34 3.15
CA GLU A 71 17.51 -26.13 3.92
C GLU A 71 17.94 -25.37 5.18
N ILE A 72 18.06 -26.08 6.30
CA ILE A 72 18.75 -25.58 7.50
C ILE A 72 20.19 -26.06 7.42
N VAL A 73 21.10 -25.09 7.40
CA VAL A 73 22.54 -25.34 7.38
C VAL A 73 23.08 -25.03 8.78
N ALA A 74 23.78 -26.01 9.36
CA ALA A 74 24.50 -25.81 10.61
C ALA A 74 25.64 -24.80 10.38
N SER A 75 25.83 -23.87 11.31
CA SER A 75 26.92 -22.90 11.26
C SER A 75 27.95 -23.26 12.32
N ASP A 76 29.23 -23.29 11.93
CA ASP A 76 30.34 -23.61 12.86
C ASP A 76 30.54 -22.51 13.93
N GLU A 77 30.09 -21.28 13.68
CA GLU A 77 30.32 -20.09 14.54
C GLU A 77 29.02 -19.37 14.97
N GLY A 78 27.85 -20.03 14.89
CA GLY A 78 26.59 -19.38 15.26
C GLY A 78 25.34 -20.26 15.18
N PRO A 79 24.13 -19.67 15.37
CA PRO A 79 22.88 -20.41 15.23
C PRO A 79 22.70 -20.90 13.80
N SER A 80 22.12 -22.09 13.63
CA SER A 80 21.76 -22.67 12.34
C SER A 80 20.95 -21.67 11.51
N ARG A 81 21.21 -21.61 10.21
CA ARG A 81 20.56 -20.67 9.31
C ARG A 81 19.69 -21.39 8.31
N PHE A 82 18.46 -20.91 8.18
CA PHE A 82 17.59 -21.31 7.09
C PHE A 82 17.98 -20.59 5.78
N LYS A 83 18.08 -21.36 4.70
CA LYS A 83 18.26 -20.85 3.34
C LYS A 83 17.12 -21.35 2.47
N ARG A 84 16.54 -20.45 1.69
CA ARG A 84 15.54 -20.79 0.67
C ARG A 84 16.13 -21.63 -0.45
N GLY A 85 15.32 -22.56 -0.94
CA GLY A 85 15.71 -23.46 -2.03
C GLY A 85 16.44 -24.70 -1.52
N VAL A 86 16.28 -25.78 -2.27
CA VAL A 86 16.88 -27.08 -1.96
C VAL A 86 18.04 -27.30 -2.92
N THR A 87 19.24 -27.44 -2.37
CA THR A 87 20.48 -27.76 -3.06
C THR A 87 20.55 -29.26 -3.34
N GLN A 88 20.12 -30.09 -2.40
CA GLN A 88 20.12 -31.55 -2.54
C GLN A 88 18.75 -32.12 -2.16
N TYR A 89 18.08 -32.70 -3.15
CA TYR A 89 16.78 -33.33 -2.94
C TYR A 89 16.88 -34.54 -2.00
N PRO A 90 15.86 -34.77 -1.15
CA PRO A 90 15.78 -35.98 -0.36
C PRO A 90 15.84 -37.26 -1.22
N ILE A 91 16.32 -38.35 -0.63
CA ILE A 91 16.26 -39.67 -1.26
C ILE A 91 15.01 -40.44 -0.82
N SER A 92 14.53 -41.35 -1.65
CA SER A 92 13.47 -42.28 -1.25
C SER A 92 13.94 -43.15 -0.08
N GLY A 93 13.04 -43.42 0.87
CA GLY A 93 13.29 -44.11 2.13
C GLY A 93 13.82 -43.23 3.27
N ALA A 94 14.22 -41.99 2.99
CA ALA A 94 14.74 -41.07 4.00
C ALA A 94 13.69 -40.78 5.10
N PRO A 95 14.09 -40.73 6.39
CA PRO A 95 13.18 -40.44 7.48
C PRO A 95 12.75 -38.96 7.44
N VAL A 96 11.46 -38.74 7.63
CA VAL A 96 10.84 -37.42 7.76
C VAL A 96 10.51 -37.22 9.23
N VAL A 97 11.04 -36.17 9.83
CA VAL A 97 10.86 -35.83 11.24
C VAL A 97 10.15 -34.49 11.39
N ILE A 98 9.37 -34.34 12.46
CA ILE A 98 8.70 -33.07 12.79
C ILE A 98 9.77 -32.03 13.16
N ALA A 99 9.60 -30.79 12.68
CA ALA A 99 10.48 -29.69 13.04
C ALA A 99 10.39 -29.39 14.54
N THR A 100 11.56 -29.30 15.19
CA THR A 100 11.67 -28.93 16.60
C THR A 100 11.56 -27.42 16.80
N ASP A 101 11.39 -26.95 18.04
CA ASP A 101 11.40 -25.51 18.34
C ASP A 101 12.70 -24.80 17.91
N ALA A 102 13.84 -25.51 17.96
CA ALA A 102 15.12 -25.00 17.47
C ALA A 102 15.11 -24.84 15.94
N ASP A 103 14.52 -25.79 15.21
CA ASP A 103 14.36 -25.71 13.75
C ASP A 103 13.42 -24.55 13.37
N LEU A 104 12.27 -24.44 14.06
CA LEU A 104 11.33 -23.33 13.86
C LEU A 104 11.96 -21.97 14.16
N THR A 105 12.81 -21.89 15.20
CA THR A 105 13.58 -20.68 15.51
C THR A 105 14.61 -20.37 14.42
N ALA A 106 15.26 -21.39 13.85
CA ALA A 106 16.20 -21.19 12.72
C ALA A 106 15.49 -20.72 11.44
N ILE A 107 14.23 -21.11 11.25
CA ILE A 107 13.41 -20.75 10.08
C ILE A 107 12.73 -19.39 10.26
N PHE A 108 11.92 -19.23 11.31
CA PHE A 108 11.03 -18.08 11.54
C PHE A 108 11.56 -17.10 12.56
N GLY A 109 12.56 -17.49 13.35
CA GLY A 109 13.18 -16.63 14.34
C GLY A 109 13.99 -15.51 13.71
N PRO A 110 14.55 -14.62 14.54
CA PRO A 110 15.15 -13.42 14.04
C PRO A 110 16.50 -13.69 13.32
N VAL A 111 16.46 -13.78 12.00
CA VAL A 111 17.63 -13.99 11.13
C VAL A 111 18.61 -12.80 11.12
N SER A 112 18.18 -11.60 11.52
CA SER A 112 18.98 -10.37 11.46
C SER A 112 18.52 -9.31 12.50
N ARG A 113 19.29 -8.21 12.66
CA ARG A 113 18.87 -7.04 13.46
C ARG A 113 17.66 -6.28 12.86
N SER A 114 17.27 -6.53 11.61
CA SER A 114 16.24 -5.78 10.90
C SER A 114 14.93 -6.56 10.76
N ASN A 115 14.42 -7.06 11.89
CA ASN A 115 13.22 -7.89 11.92
C ASN A 115 12.13 -7.22 12.73
N LEU A 116 10.89 -7.33 12.25
CA LEU A 116 9.71 -6.74 12.85
C LEU A 116 8.80 -7.83 13.38
N ARG A 117 8.54 -7.86 14.68
CA ARG A 117 7.51 -8.74 15.22
C ARG A 117 6.14 -8.19 14.83
N ILE A 118 5.29 -9.05 14.28
CA ILE A 118 3.96 -8.65 13.82
C ILE A 118 2.83 -9.49 14.43
N GLY A 119 3.16 -10.59 15.12
CA GLY A 119 2.16 -11.52 15.61
C GLY A 119 2.76 -12.85 16.05
N THR A 120 1.98 -13.91 15.90
CA THR A 120 2.37 -15.30 16.16
C THR A 120 1.98 -16.20 14.99
N LEU A 121 2.65 -17.34 14.86
CA LEU A 121 2.22 -18.38 13.92
C LEU A 121 0.83 -18.92 14.33
N HIS A 122 -0.02 -19.23 13.36
CA HIS A 122 -1.38 -19.71 13.64
C HIS A 122 -1.38 -21.08 14.33
N HIS A 123 -0.44 -21.95 13.96
CA HIS A 123 -0.36 -23.32 14.48
C HIS A 123 0.32 -23.42 15.85
N ASP A 124 1.11 -22.41 16.25
CA ASP A 124 1.71 -22.33 17.59
C ASP A 124 1.79 -20.87 18.05
N ALA A 125 0.92 -20.50 19.00
CA ALA A 125 0.87 -19.15 19.56
C ALA A 125 2.11 -18.76 20.38
N ARG A 126 2.99 -19.70 20.71
CA ARG A 126 4.27 -19.41 21.40
C ARG A 126 5.34 -18.94 20.42
N GLN A 127 5.19 -19.27 19.13
CA GLN A 127 6.16 -18.93 18.09
C GLN A 127 5.85 -17.53 17.52
N PRO A 128 6.72 -16.53 17.73
CA PRO A 128 6.53 -15.20 17.19
C PRO A 128 6.67 -15.19 15.66
N ALA A 129 5.81 -14.43 15.00
CA ALA A 129 5.89 -14.15 13.58
C ALA A 129 6.68 -12.86 13.34
N PHE A 130 7.76 -12.98 12.56
CA PHE A 130 8.61 -11.86 12.17
C PHE A 130 8.55 -11.58 10.67
N VAL A 131 8.78 -10.32 10.31
CA VAL A 131 8.97 -9.86 8.93
C VAL A 131 10.34 -9.18 8.81
N LEU A 132 11.06 -9.48 7.74
CA LEU A 132 12.34 -8.87 7.40
C LEU A 132 12.08 -7.45 6.85
N VAL A 133 12.31 -6.41 7.67
CA VAL A 133 11.93 -5.02 7.36
C VAL A 133 12.57 -4.53 6.07
N ASN A 134 13.86 -4.82 5.89
CA ASN A 134 14.57 -4.39 4.69
C ASN A 134 14.02 -5.05 3.42
N GLU A 135 13.69 -6.34 3.47
CA GLU A 135 13.12 -7.04 2.31
C GLU A 135 11.69 -6.58 2.03
N LEU A 136 10.89 -6.38 3.09
CA LEU A 136 9.54 -5.84 3.03
C LEU A 136 9.51 -4.47 2.34
N LEU A 137 10.36 -3.53 2.78
CA LEU A 137 10.35 -2.16 2.29
C LEU A 137 11.11 -2.00 0.97
N ARG A 138 12.21 -2.73 0.73
CA ARG A 138 12.96 -2.60 -0.53
C ARG A 138 12.19 -3.13 -1.73
N LYS A 139 11.28 -4.08 -1.52
CA LYS A 139 10.58 -4.79 -2.62
C LYS A 139 9.09 -4.54 -2.64
N HIS A 140 8.61 -3.51 -1.93
CA HIS A 140 7.20 -3.16 -1.85
C HIS A 140 6.36 -4.27 -1.20
N PHE A 141 5.18 -3.92 -0.73
CA PHE A 141 4.27 -4.92 -0.18
C PHE A 141 2.81 -4.60 -0.43
N ALA A 142 1.96 -5.62 -0.32
CA ALA A 142 0.52 -5.46 -0.42
C ALA A 142 -0.20 -6.04 0.80
N VAL A 143 -1.28 -5.38 1.23
CA VAL A 143 -2.20 -5.89 2.25
C VAL A 143 -3.59 -6.00 1.64
N LEU A 144 -4.04 -7.24 1.45
CA LEU A 144 -5.22 -7.59 0.67
C LEU A 144 -6.23 -8.33 1.54
N GLY A 145 -7.52 -8.01 1.44
CA GLY A 145 -8.54 -8.69 2.26
C GLY A 145 -9.90 -8.00 2.24
N ALA A 146 -10.99 -8.74 2.47
CA ALA A 146 -12.34 -8.18 2.44
C ALA A 146 -12.58 -7.12 3.53
N THR A 147 -13.68 -6.37 3.44
CA THR A 147 -14.13 -5.47 4.51
C THR A 147 -14.34 -6.26 5.81
N GLY A 148 -13.90 -5.71 6.95
CA GLY A 148 -14.01 -6.37 8.25
C GLY A 148 -13.04 -7.53 8.50
N SER A 149 -12.11 -7.84 7.58
CA SER A 149 -11.07 -8.87 7.80
C SER A 149 -9.96 -8.43 8.78
N GLY A 150 -9.84 -7.13 9.03
CA GLY A 150 -8.80 -6.54 9.89
C GLY A 150 -7.69 -5.80 9.14
N LYS A 151 -7.84 -5.50 7.83
CA LYS A 151 -6.82 -4.80 7.02
C LYS A 151 -6.27 -3.53 7.66
N SER A 152 -7.12 -2.55 7.98
CA SER A 152 -6.67 -1.26 8.54
C SER A 152 -5.96 -1.45 9.88
N CYS A 153 -6.38 -2.44 10.68
CA CYS A 153 -5.68 -2.85 11.90
C CYS A 153 -4.31 -3.48 11.60
N ALA A 154 -4.22 -4.38 10.62
CA ALA A 154 -2.95 -4.98 10.21
C ALA A 154 -1.96 -3.90 9.72
N VAL A 155 -2.42 -2.95 8.91
CA VAL A 155 -1.62 -1.79 8.47
C VAL A 155 -1.18 -0.96 9.66
N SER A 156 -2.09 -0.63 10.57
CA SER A 156 -1.76 0.14 11.78
C SER A 156 -0.74 -0.56 12.66
N LEU A 157 -0.80 -1.89 12.76
CA LEU A 157 0.15 -2.69 13.50
C LEU A 157 1.53 -2.67 12.83
N LEU A 158 1.59 -2.95 11.52
CA LEU A 158 2.83 -2.93 10.75
C LEU A 158 3.52 -1.56 10.87
N LEU A 159 2.78 -0.48 10.64
CA LEU A 159 3.32 0.88 10.76
C LEU A 159 3.70 1.22 12.20
N SER A 160 2.89 0.86 13.18
CA SER A 160 3.22 1.11 14.60
C SER A 160 4.49 0.39 15.02
N ALA A 161 4.67 -0.85 14.59
CA ALA A 161 5.88 -1.61 14.86
C ALA A 161 7.09 -0.97 14.17
N ILE A 162 6.97 -0.56 12.90
CA ILE A 162 8.04 0.17 12.19
C ILE A 162 8.42 1.44 12.93
N LEU A 163 7.44 2.26 13.33
CA LEU A 163 7.70 3.53 14.01
C LEU A 163 8.26 3.36 15.42
N ALA A 164 8.00 2.22 16.08
CA ALA A 164 8.58 1.91 17.39
C ALA A 164 10.08 1.63 17.30
N ASP A 165 10.49 0.83 16.30
CA ASP A 165 11.89 0.44 16.11
C ASP A 165 12.69 1.48 15.31
N TYR A 166 12.01 2.24 14.44
CA TYR A 166 12.61 3.20 13.51
C TYR A 166 11.92 4.58 13.62
N PRO A 167 12.18 5.35 14.70
CA PRO A 167 11.52 6.64 14.95
C PRO A 167 11.89 7.75 13.93
N MET A 168 12.92 7.52 13.11
CA MET A 168 13.34 8.41 12.02
C MET A 168 12.86 7.92 10.64
N ALA A 169 11.85 7.04 10.60
CA ALA A 169 11.24 6.64 9.35
C ALA A 169 10.57 7.85 8.64
N HIS A 170 10.41 7.72 7.32
CA HIS A 170 9.70 8.68 6.48
C HIS A 170 8.54 7.94 5.82
N ILE A 171 7.31 8.17 6.27
CA ILE A 171 6.14 7.45 5.80
C ILE A 171 5.06 8.44 5.37
N ILE A 172 4.45 8.19 4.22
CA ILE A 172 3.28 8.91 3.73
C ILE A 172 2.15 7.90 3.59
N LEU A 173 1.02 8.17 4.23
CA LEU A 173 -0.17 7.36 4.16
C LEU A 173 -1.31 8.16 3.54
N ILE A 174 -1.82 7.69 2.41
CA ILE A 174 -2.99 8.25 1.72
C ILE A 174 -4.23 7.61 2.36
N ASP A 175 -5.06 8.43 3.01
CA ASP A 175 -6.23 8.04 3.81
C ASP A 175 -7.53 8.65 3.21
N PRO A 176 -8.17 7.99 2.23
CA PRO A 176 -9.46 8.43 1.67
C PRO A 176 -10.60 8.47 2.69
N HIS A 177 -10.50 7.76 3.82
CA HIS A 177 -11.63 7.55 4.74
C HIS A 177 -11.44 8.15 6.14
N ASN A 178 -10.30 8.78 6.42
CA ASN A 178 -9.94 9.33 7.73
C ASN A 178 -9.97 8.27 8.84
N GLU A 179 -9.42 7.09 8.55
CA GLU A 179 -9.36 5.99 9.50
C GLU A 179 -8.16 6.11 10.45
N TYR A 180 -7.02 6.63 9.98
CA TYR A 180 -5.73 6.41 10.64
C TYR A 180 -5.28 7.53 11.58
N GLY A 181 -5.83 8.75 11.45
CA GLY A 181 -5.40 9.90 12.27
C GLY A 181 -5.42 9.62 13.78
N ARG A 182 -6.44 8.90 14.26
CA ARG A 182 -6.57 8.47 15.67
C ARG A 182 -5.49 7.49 16.10
N ALA A 183 -5.09 6.57 15.21
CA ALA A 183 -4.24 5.44 15.54
C ALA A 183 -2.80 5.85 15.91
N PHE A 184 -2.31 6.94 15.30
CA PHE A 184 -0.92 7.38 15.42
C PHE A 184 -0.72 8.65 16.27
N GLY A 185 -1.77 9.45 16.49
CA GLY A 185 -1.73 10.58 17.40
C GLY A 185 -0.51 11.50 17.17
N ARG A 186 0.36 11.62 18.18
CA ARG A 186 1.51 12.54 18.16
C ARG A 186 2.64 12.13 17.22
N THR A 187 2.72 10.87 16.78
CA THR A 187 3.77 10.42 15.85
C THR A 187 3.42 10.71 14.38
N ALA A 188 2.20 11.18 14.12
CA ALA A 188 1.75 11.55 12.80
C ALA A 188 1.51 13.06 12.66
N GLU A 189 1.81 13.58 11.47
CA GLU A 189 1.22 14.82 10.98
C GLU A 189 0.00 14.47 10.11
N VAL A 190 -1.18 14.94 10.52
CA VAL A 190 -2.39 14.81 9.72
C VAL A 190 -2.53 16.03 8.82
N VAL A 191 -2.49 15.79 7.51
CA VAL A 191 -2.72 16.77 6.46
C VAL A 191 -4.13 16.53 5.90
N ASN A 192 -5.04 17.47 6.11
CA ASN A 192 -6.44 17.38 5.71
C ASN A 192 -6.82 18.61 4.86
N ILE A 193 -8.05 18.67 4.34
CA ILE A 193 -8.50 19.77 3.47
C ILE A 193 -8.30 21.18 4.05
N ASP A 194 -8.31 21.35 5.37
CA ASP A 194 -8.19 22.66 6.02
C ASP A 194 -6.72 23.15 6.07
N ASN A 195 -5.75 22.23 6.04
CA ASN A 195 -4.33 22.56 6.16
C ASN A 195 -3.47 22.00 5.00
N LEU A 196 -4.09 21.32 4.04
CA LEU A 196 -3.48 20.86 2.81
C LEU A 196 -3.10 22.08 1.98
N GLN A 197 -1.89 22.06 1.43
CA GLN A 197 -1.37 23.14 0.61
C GLN A 197 -0.74 22.51 -0.61
N LEU A 198 -1.49 22.53 -1.70
CA LEU A 198 -1.04 22.05 -3.01
C LEU A 198 -1.38 23.12 -4.03
N PRO A 199 -0.60 24.22 -4.10
CA PRO A 199 -0.90 25.31 -5.03
C PRO A 199 -1.03 24.83 -6.46
N PHE A 200 -1.96 25.42 -7.23
CA PHE A 200 -2.23 25.02 -8.62
C PHE A 200 -0.97 25.02 -9.52
N TRP A 201 0.02 25.85 -9.22
CA TRP A 201 1.27 25.89 -10.00
C TRP A 201 2.17 24.66 -9.84
N LEU A 202 1.96 23.83 -8.81
CA LEU A 202 2.69 22.57 -8.61
C LEU A 202 2.23 21.46 -9.55
N PHE A 203 1.01 21.56 -10.07
CA PHE A 203 0.41 20.54 -10.93
C PHE A 203 1.17 20.51 -12.25
N ASP A 204 1.46 19.31 -12.72
CA ASP A 204 2.00 19.13 -14.06
C ASP A 204 0.90 19.36 -15.11
N PHE A 205 1.27 19.32 -16.37
CA PHE A 205 0.32 19.56 -17.45
C PHE A 205 -0.81 18.53 -17.48
N GLU A 206 -0.51 17.25 -17.21
CA GLU A 206 -1.50 16.19 -17.22
C GLU A 206 -2.52 16.37 -16.10
N GLU A 207 -2.04 16.68 -14.89
CA GLU A 207 -2.84 16.94 -13.71
C GLU A 207 -3.70 18.21 -13.88
N ALA A 208 -3.13 19.27 -14.47
CA ALA A 208 -3.86 20.48 -14.80
C ALA A 208 -4.98 20.23 -15.83
N VAL A 209 -4.71 19.40 -16.85
CA VAL A 209 -5.71 18.95 -17.83
C VAL A 209 -6.79 18.11 -17.14
N GLY A 210 -6.45 17.18 -16.27
CA GLY A 210 -7.39 16.35 -15.52
C GLY A 210 -8.37 17.16 -14.64
N ILE A 211 -7.95 18.34 -14.19
CA ILE A 211 -8.77 19.27 -13.41
C ILE A 211 -9.62 20.19 -14.30
N LEU A 212 -9.00 20.81 -15.31
CA LEU A 212 -9.59 21.94 -16.05
C LEU A 212 -10.26 21.58 -17.37
N VAL A 213 -9.82 20.51 -18.05
CA VAL A 213 -10.32 20.13 -19.37
C VAL A 213 -11.43 19.09 -19.21
N ARG A 214 -12.68 19.53 -19.39
CA ARG A 214 -13.86 18.65 -19.32
C ARG A 214 -14.95 19.04 -20.31
N GLY A 215 -15.75 18.05 -20.69
CA GLY A 215 -16.87 18.20 -21.62
C GLY A 215 -16.45 18.42 -23.07
N GLY A 216 -17.41 18.36 -23.98
CA GLY A 216 -17.16 18.52 -25.42
C GLY A 216 -16.70 17.28 -26.16
N THR A 217 -16.39 17.46 -27.44
CA THR A 217 -15.79 16.43 -28.29
C THR A 217 -14.30 16.23 -27.94
N ALA A 218 -13.71 15.11 -28.33
CA ALA A 218 -12.28 14.85 -28.15
C ALA A 218 -11.40 15.97 -28.75
N GLN A 219 -11.79 16.48 -29.93
CA GLN A 219 -11.13 17.59 -30.60
C GLN A 219 -11.21 18.90 -29.79
N GLU A 220 -12.36 19.19 -29.17
CA GLU A 220 -12.51 20.35 -28.29
C GLU A 220 -11.66 20.22 -27.02
N GLN A 221 -11.51 19.01 -26.48
CA GLN A 221 -10.66 18.76 -25.30
C GLN A 221 -9.18 18.93 -25.65
N GLU A 222 -8.76 18.45 -26.82
CA GLU A 222 -7.40 18.65 -27.32
C GLU A 222 -7.10 20.15 -27.52
N ALA A 223 -8.03 20.90 -28.11
CA ALA A 223 -7.90 22.35 -28.25
C ALA A 223 -7.78 23.06 -26.88
N GLN A 224 -8.65 22.71 -25.92
CA GLN A 224 -8.56 23.23 -24.54
C GLN A 224 -7.21 22.94 -23.90
N ALA A 225 -6.67 21.72 -24.08
CA ALA A 225 -5.37 21.33 -23.53
C ALA A 225 -4.22 22.14 -24.15
N LEU A 226 -4.22 22.37 -25.47
CA LEU A 226 -3.21 23.19 -26.14
C LEU A 226 -3.22 24.65 -25.67
N ILE A 227 -4.42 25.23 -25.51
CA ILE A 227 -4.61 26.58 -24.96
C ILE A 227 -4.06 26.66 -23.53
N LEU A 228 -4.42 25.68 -22.70
CA LEU A 228 -3.96 25.61 -21.31
C LEU A 228 -2.43 25.50 -21.25
N LYS A 229 -1.81 24.70 -22.12
CA LYS A 229 -0.36 24.53 -22.22
C LYS A 229 0.36 25.85 -22.47
N ASP A 230 -0.05 26.59 -23.51
CA ASP A 230 0.54 27.89 -23.84
C ASP A 230 0.35 28.90 -22.70
N ALA A 231 -0.84 28.95 -22.10
CA ALA A 231 -1.13 29.86 -21.02
C ALA A 231 -0.31 29.57 -19.74
N ILE A 232 -0.11 28.29 -19.37
CA ILE A 232 0.76 27.89 -18.25
C ILE A 232 2.20 28.30 -18.50
N ILE A 233 2.75 28.03 -19.69
CA ILE A 233 4.13 28.40 -20.04
C ILE A 233 4.33 29.92 -19.94
N ARG A 234 3.37 30.71 -20.46
CA ARG A 234 3.41 32.17 -20.36
C ARG A 234 3.31 32.64 -18.93
N ALA A 235 2.44 32.05 -18.11
CA ALA A 235 2.32 32.37 -16.68
C ALA A 235 3.62 32.10 -15.91
N ARG A 236 4.25 30.95 -16.14
CA ARG A 236 5.55 30.60 -15.52
C ARG A 236 6.66 31.57 -15.96
N ARG A 237 6.77 31.87 -17.26
CA ARG A 237 7.76 32.83 -17.78
C ARG A 237 7.55 34.24 -17.24
N HIS A 238 6.30 34.68 -17.19
CA HIS A 238 5.96 35.99 -16.64
C HIS A 238 6.37 36.11 -15.17
N TYR A 239 6.16 35.04 -14.38
CA TYR A 239 6.59 35.00 -12.99
C TYR A 239 8.12 34.95 -12.83
N ALA A 240 8.81 34.16 -13.66
CA ALA A 240 10.27 34.04 -13.62
C ALA A 240 11.03 35.30 -14.09
N GLY A 241 10.35 36.22 -14.79
CA GLY A 241 10.94 37.44 -15.31
C GLY A 241 11.98 37.19 -16.40
N GLU A 242 12.99 38.07 -16.49
CA GLU A 242 14.05 38.04 -17.51
C GLU A 242 15.22 37.09 -17.20
N SER A 243 15.06 36.17 -16.25
CA SER A 243 16.10 35.19 -15.93
C SER A 243 16.44 34.32 -17.16
N PRO A 244 17.72 34.04 -17.47
CA PRO A 244 18.09 33.10 -18.53
C PRO A 244 17.43 31.72 -18.38
N ALA A 245 17.16 31.31 -17.13
CA ALA A 245 16.44 30.07 -16.82
C ALA A 245 14.97 30.09 -17.29
N ALA A 246 14.35 31.27 -17.41
CA ALA A 246 12.96 31.41 -17.85
C ALA A 246 12.75 30.90 -19.30
N ALA A 247 13.77 31.02 -20.16
CA ALA A 247 13.71 30.54 -21.54
C ALA A 247 13.64 29.01 -21.62
N MET A 248 14.21 28.30 -20.64
CA MET A 248 14.28 26.83 -20.58
C MET A 248 13.09 26.19 -19.86
N LEU A 249 12.17 26.97 -19.29
CA LEU A 249 11.02 26.44 -18.55
C LEU A 249 10.08 25.65 -19.48
N SER A 250 9.79 24.42 -19.07
CA SER A 250 8.74 23.59 -19.66
C SER A 250 7.40 23.82 -18.95
N VAL A 251 6.32 23.27 -19.51
CA VAL A 251 4.99 23.31 -18.89
C VAL A 251 4.97 22.60 -17.52
N ASP A 252 5.80 21.57 -17.36
CA ASP A 252 5.87 20.71 -16.16
C ASP A 252 6.93 21.14 -15.15
N THR A 253 7.71 22.18 -15.45
CA THR A 253 8.70 22.69 -14.48
C THR A 253 7.95 23.27 -13.28
N PRO A 254 8.22 22.85 -12.03
CA PRO A 254 7.45 23.26 -10.85
C PRO A 254 7.82 24.68 -10.38
N THR A 255 7.61 25.65 -11.26
CA THR A 255 7.89 27.07 -11.04
C THR A 255 6.62 27.80 -10.64
N PRO A 256 6.60 28.59 -9.56
CA PRO A 256 5.41 29.31 -9.17
C PRO A 256 4.88 30.22 -10.28
N PHE A 257 3.56 30.38 -10.34
CA PHE A 257 2.88 31.39 -11.15
C PHE A 257 1.57 31.78 -10.48
N ARG A 258 1.04 32.96 -10.83
CA ARG A 258 -0.25 33.42 -10.30
C ARG A 258 -1.38 32.92 -11.18
N VAL A 259 -2.44 32.40 -10.55
CA VAL A 259 -3.66 31.97 -11.27
C VAL A 259 -4.33 33.14 -12.00
N SER A 260 -4.22 34.37 -11.47
CA SER A 260 -4.67 35.59 -12.16
C SER A 260 -3.96 35.82 -13.50
N ASP A 261 -2.66 35.53 -13.58
CA ASP A 261 -1.90 35.63 -14.83
C ASP A 261 -2.31 34.54 -15.82
N LEU A 262 -2.55 33.33 -15.33
CA LEU A 262 -3.09 32.24 -16.16
C LEU A 262 -4.43 32.64 -16.79
N LEU A 263 -5.38 33.16 -15.99
CA LEU A 263 -6.68 33.64 -16.47
C LEU A 263 -6.55 34.81 -17.46
N ARG A 264 -5.61 35.73 -17.21
CA ARG A 264 -5.30 36.85 -18.11
C ARG A 264 -4.80 36.33 -19.45
N PHE A 265 -3.82 35.43 -19.47
CA PHE A 265 -3.27 34.88 -20.72
C PHE A 265 -4.28 34.07 -21.52
N ILE A 266 -5.17 33.32 -20.87
CA ILE A 266 -6.30 32.65 -21.56
C ILE A 266 -7.23 33.69 -22.22
N SER A 267 -7.53 34.77 -21.49
CA SER A 267 -8.43 35.84 -21.98
C SER A 267 -7.81 36.65 -23.13
N GLU A 268 -6.52 36.97 -23.04
CA GLU A 268 -5.78 37.66 -24.11
C GLU A 268 -5.71 36.83 -25.39
N ALA A 269 -5.51 35.51 -25.28
CA ALA A 269 -5.50 34.63 -26.43
C ALA A 269 -6.89 34.54 -27.09
N MET A 270 -7.95 34.49 -26.28
CA MET A 270 -9.34 34.49 -26.76
C MET A 270 -9.72 35.79 -27.47
N GLY A 271 -9.26 36.95 -26.98
CA GLY A 271 -9.58 38.26 -27.57
C GLY A 271 -8.98 38.51 -28.96
N ARG A 272 -8.09 37.65 -29.44
CA ARG A 272 -7.49 37.70 -30.79
C ARG A 272 -8.28 36.90 -31.83
N LEU A 273 -9.43 36.33 -31.46
CA LEU A 273 -10.25 35.50 -32.34
C LEU A 273 -11.37 36.30 -32.97
N ASP A 274 -11.53 36.15 -34.29
CA ASP A 274 -12.55 36.87 -35.06
C ASP A 274 -13.95 36.22 -35.01
N LYS A 275 -14.06 34.97 -34.55
CA LYS A 275 -15.32 34.17 -34.58
C LYS A 275 -15.77 33.68 -33.19
N PRO A 276 -17.08 33.69 -32.89
CA PRO A 276 -17.63 33.20 -31.62
C PRO A 276 -17.42 31.69 -31.39
N ASP A 277 -17.58 30.86 -32.42
CA ASP A 277 -17.47 29.39 -32.28
C ASP A 277 -16.06 28.92 -31.92
N THR A 278 -15.03 29.71 -32.24
CA THR A 278 -13.64 29.41 -31.85
C THR A 278 -13.30 29.79 -30.40
N SER A 279 -14.20 30.49 -29.69
CA SER A 279 -13.96 30.97 -28.32
C SER A 279 -14.31 29.94 -27.23
N MET A 280 -15.17 28.97 -27.52
CA MET A 280 -15.63 27.97 -26.54
C MET A 280 -14.49 27.15 -25.89
N PRO A 281 -13.45 26.70 -26.64
CA PRO A 281 -12.27 26.05 -26.05
C PRO A 281 -11.46 26.92 -25.08
N TYR A 282 -11.64 28.25 -25.10
CA TYR A 282 -11.02 29.17 -24.13
C TYR A 282 -11.94 29.42 -22.93
N LEU A 283 -13.23 29.60 -23.19
CA LEU A 283 -14.24 29.88 -22.16
C LEU A 283 -14.39 28.74 -21.16
N ARG A 284 -14.36 27.47 -21.60
CA ARG A 284 -14.52 26.31 -20.71
C ARG A 284 -13.45 26.21 -19.63
N PRO A 285 -12.14 26.12 -19.95
CA PRO A 285 -11.10 26.03 -18.92
C PRO A 285 -11.02 27.30 -18.07
N LYS A 286 -11.29 28.49 -18.64
CA LYS A 286 -11.39 29.75 -17.90
C LYS A 286 -12.49 29.71 -16.83
N THR A 287 -13.73 29.43 -17.26
CA THR A 287 -14.89 29.38 -16.37
C THR A 287 -14.74 28.29 -15.31
N ARG A 288 -14.15 27.14 -15.69
CA ARG A 288 -13.84 26.07 -14.75
C ARG A 288 -12.83 26.50 -13.70
N LEU A 289 -11.73 27.15 -14.11
CA LEU A 289 -10.71 27.66 -13.19
C LEU A 289 -11.28 28.71 -12.22
N GLU A 290 -12.13 29.62 -12.71
CA GLU A 290 -12.84 30.60 -11.88
C GLU A 290 -13.78 29.91 -10.88
N SER A 291 -14.60 28.96 -11.35
CA SER A 291 -15.51 28.19 -10.50
C SER A 291 -14.78 27.38 -9.42
N LEU A 292 -13.61 26.81 -9.72
CA LEU A 292 -12.82 26.06 -8.75
C LEU A 292 -12.19 27.01 -7.72
N ARG A 293 -11.69 28.17 -8.15
CA ARG A 293 -11.13 29.17 -7.23
C ARG A 293 -12.16 29.67 -6.22
N ASP A 294 -13.40 29.87 -6.68
CA ASP A 294 -14.46 30.43 -5.86
C ASP A 294 -15.13 29.36 -4.95
N ASP A 295 -14.87 28.06 -5.18
CA ASP A 295 -15.36 26.96 -4.36
C ASP A 295 -14.40 26.64 -3.20
N ARG A 296 -14.90 26.81 -1.97
CA ARG A 296 -14.15 26.61 -0.71
C ARG A 296 -13.50 25.23 -0.60
N ARG A 297 -14.07 24.19 -1.21
CA ARG A 297 -13.52 22.81 -1.17
C ARG A 297 -12.20 22.68 -1.92
N PHE A 298 -11.89 23.62 -2.80
CA PHE A 298 -10.64 23.66 -3.57
C PHE A 298 -9.67 24.72 -3.05
N SER A 299 -9.99 25.36 -1.91
CA SER A 299 -9.16 26.41 -1.31
C SER A 299 -7.71 25.99 -1.06
N PHE A 300 -7.44 24.70 -0.85
CA PHE A 300 -6.09 24.14 -0.73
C PHE A 300 -5.21 24.29 -1.98
N MET A 301 -5.81 24.51 -3.17
CA MET A 301 -5.10 24.78 -4.43
C MET A 301 -4.89 26.27 -4.72
N PHE A 302 -5.68 27.13 -4.08
CA PHE A 302 -5.76 28.55 -4.38
C PHE A 302 -5.47 29.45 -3.17
N SER A 303 -4.92 28.88 -2.08
CA SER A 303 -4.82 29.56 -0.79
C SER A 303 -3.95 30.82 -0.85
N ASP A 304 -4.46 31.92 -0.28
CA ASP A 304 -3.84 33.26 -0.35
C ASP A 304 -2.47 33.36 0.33
N TRP A 305 -2.18 32.49 1.31
CA TRP A 305 -0.89 32.46 2.04
C TRP A 305 0.32 32.24 1.12
N LEU A 306 0.13 31.68 -0.07
CA LEU A 306 1.18 31.28 -1.02
C LEU A 306 1.19 32.11 -2.31
N LEU A 307 0.48 33.25 -2.34
CA LEU A 307 0.45 34.14 -3.51
C LEU A 307 1.84 34.71 -3.82
N GLY A 308 2.60 33.98 -4.65
CA GLY A 308 3.89 34.41 -5.18
C GLY A 308 5.10 34.16 -4.28
N GLN A 309 5.06 33.12 -3.44
CA GLN A 309 6.26 32.60 -2.76
C GLN A 309 6.51 31.16 -3.20
N ASP A 310 7.77 30.85 -3.50
CA ASP A 310 8.19 29.47 -3.74
C ASP A 310 8.19 28.70 -2.41
N ALA A 311 7.22 27.79 -2.28
CA ALA A 311 7.06 26.94 -1.11
C ALA A 311 7.32 25.46 -1.42
N LEU A 312 7.91 25.12 -2.57
CA LEU A 312 8.14 23.72 -2.95
C LEU A 312 8.93 22.97 -1.88
N SER A 313 10.01 23.58 -1.37
CA SER A 313 10.83 22.98 -0.31
C SER A 313 10.05 22.74 0.98
N GLN A 314 9.16 23.67 1.37
CA GLN A 314 8.34 23.53 2.59
C GLN A 314 7.28 22.44 2.42
N ILE A 315 6.63 22.39 1.25
CA ILE A 315 5.60 21.40 0.93
C ILE A 315 6.21 20.00 0.90
N VAL A 316 7.33 19.82 0.19
CA VAL A 316 8.05 18.56 0.14
C VAL A 316 8.59 18.17 1.52
N GLY A 317 9.20 19.10 2.26
CA GLY A 317 9.72 18.83 3.61
C GLY A 317 8.63 18.41 4.59
N ARG A 318 7.45 19.03 4.51
CA ARG A 318 6.28 18.66 5.31
C ARG A 318 5.69 17.31 4.88
N LEU A 319 5.50 17.08 3.58
CA LEU A 319 4.93 15.84 3.06
C LEU A 319 5.83 14.64 3.36
N LEU A 320 7.13 14.77 3.09
CA LEU A 320 8.13 13.70 3.26
C LEU A 320 8.68 13.60 4.68
N ARG A 321 8.29 14.52 5.59
CA ARG A 321 8.82 14.64 6.95
C ARG A 321 10.35 14.79 6.96
N ILE A 322 10.87 15.71 6.16
CA ILE A 322 12.30 16.05 6.07
C ILE A 322 12.48 17.49 6.60
N PRO A 323 13.01 17.68 7.83
CA PRO A 323 13.39 16.68 8.83
C PRO A 323 12.18 16.09 9.60
N VAL A 324 12.37 14.90 10.18
CA VAL A 324 11.30 14.11 10.84
C VAL A 324 10.60 14.90 11.95
N SER A 325 11.34 15.70 12.71
CA SER A 325 10.80 16.61 13.74
C SER A 325 9.83 15.93 14.71
N GLY A 326 10.13 14.70 15.11
CA GLY A 326 9.32 13.89 16.04
C GLY A 326 8.02 13.32 15.46
N LYS A 327 7.72 13.53 14.16
CA LYS A 327 6.56 12.94 13.47
C LYS A 327 7.02 12.21 12.21
N PRO A 328 7.36 10.92 12.27
CA PRO A 328 7.84 10.16 11.10
C PRO A 328 6.77 9.84 10.04
N LEU A 329 5.48 10.03 10.38
CA LEU A 329 4.36 9.68 9.50
C LEU A 329 3.58 10.93 9.07
N THR A 330 3.35 11.08 7.78
CA THR A 330 2.34 11.99 7.22
C THR A 330 1.09 11.18 6.87
N ILE A 331 -0.06 11.58 7.39
CA ILE A 331 -1.37 11.02 7.02
C ILE A 331 -2.09 12.07 6.18
N MET A 332 -2.28 11.78 4.90
CA MET A 332 -3.04 12.62 3.98
C MET A 332 -4.51 12.19 4.01
N ASP A 333 -5.31 12.88 4.84
CA ASP A 333 -6.75 12.71 4.93
C ASP A 333 -7.43 13.34 3.71
N LEU A 334 -7.80 12.50 2.75
CA LEU A 334 -8.51 12.88 1.53
C LEU A 334 -10.03 12.80 1.67
N SER A 335 -10.56 12.45 2.85
CA SER A 335 -12.01 12.29 3.03
C SER A 335 -12.79 13.59 2.82
N GLY A 336 -12.13 14.74 2.99
CA GLY A 336 -12.70 16.07 2.72
C GLY A 336 -12.51 16.54 1.27
N VAL A 337 -11.58 15.95 0.52
CA VAL A 337 -11.24 16.36 -0.85
C VAL A 337 -12.34 15.89 -1.81
N PRO A 338 -12.80 16.73 -2.74
CA PRO A 338 -13.79 16.31 -3.74
C PRO A 338 -13.30 15.11 -4.55
N SER A 339 -14.17 14.10 -4.73
CA SER A 339 -13.82 12.87 -5.44
C SER A 339 -13.32 13.09 -6.87
N GLU A 340 -13.79 14.16 -7.53
CA GLU A 340 -13.39 14.52 -8.89
C GLU A 340 -11.91 14.90 -9.04
N ILE A 341 -11.23 15.26 -7.95
CA ILE A 341 -9.81 15.63 -7.95
C ILE A 341 -8.95 14.83 -6.97
N ALA A 342 -9.55 13.93 -6.20
CA ALA A 342 -8.82 13.10 -5.24
C ALA A 342 -7.70 12.31 -5.95
N ASP A 343 -7.99 11.72 -7.12
CA ASP A 343 -7.00 11.00 -7.92
C ASP A 343 -5.86 11.92 -8.40
N VAL A 344 -6.16 13.18 -8.73
CA VAL A 344 -5.14 14.16 -9.15
C VAL A 344 -4.24 14.53 -7.98
N VAL A 345 -4.80 14.69 -6.78
CA VAL A 345 -4.01 14.92 -5.55
C VAL A 345 -3.10 13.74 -5.23
N VAL A 346 -3.58 12.50 -5.44
CA VAL A 346 -2.76 11.29 -5.29
C VAL A 346 -1.65 11.25 -6.34
N SER A 347 -1.97 11.52 -7.61
CA SER A 347 -0.98 11.64 -8.70
C SER A 347 0.12 12.63 -8.35
N LEU A 348 -0.26 13.85 -7.95
CA LEU A 348 0.66 14.91 -7.55
C LEU A 348 1.55 14.48 -6.39
N SER A 349 0.98 13.85 -5.36
CA SER A 349 1.74 13.40 -4.19
C SER A 349 2.77 12.33 -4.55
N CYS A 350 2.37 11.35 -5.37
CA CYS A 350 3.25 10.31 -5.90
C CYS A 350 4.37 10.90 -6.76
N ARG A 351 4.03 11.83 -7.66
CA ARG A 351 4.97 12.48 -8.57
C ARG A 351 5.97 13.34 -7.79
N LEU A 352 5.52 14.17 -6.86
CA LEU A 352 6.39 14.99 -6.02
C LEU A 352 7.36 14.14 -5.21
N LEU A 353 6.88 13.04 -4.60
CA LEU A 353 7.73 12.08 -3.91
C LEU A 353 8.81 11.51 -4.84
N PHE A 354 8.39 10.98 -5.98
CA PHE A 354 9.30 10.28 -6.89
C PHE A 354 10.30 11.23 -7.55
N ASP A 355 9.83 12.36 -8.06
CA ASP A 355 10.70 13.35 -8.69
C ASP A 355 11.70 13.92 -7.67
N PHE A 356 11.27 14.25 -6.45
CA PHE A 356 12.20 14.66 -5.40
C PHE A 356 13.25 13.59 -5.10
N ALA A 357 12.86 12.31 -5.05
CA ALA A 357 13.80 11.20 -4.85
C ALA A 357 14.79 11.05 -6.01
N VAL A 358 14.35 11.27 -7.26
CA VAL A 358 15.19 11.19 -8.47
C VAL A 358 16.21 12.33 -8.53
N TRP A 359 15.79 13.54 -8.19
CA TRP A 359 16.65 14.73 -8.22
C TRP A 359 17.55 14.89 -6.99
N SER A 360 17.26 14.15 -5.91
CA SER A 360 18.08 14.16 -4.69
C SER A 360 19.35 13.32 -4.83
N ASP A 361 20.39 13.68 -4.09
CA ASP A 361 21.58 12.85 -3.94
C ASP A 361 21.19 11.50 -3.29
N ARG A 362 21.48 10.39 -4.00
CA ARG A 362 21.16 9.04 -3.55
C ARG A 362 21.79 8.67 -2.22
N GLY A 363 22.94 9.24 -1.89
CA GLY A 363 23.60 8.99 -0.60
C GLY A 363 22.90 9.67 0.58
N ARG A 364 22.07 10.68 0.31
CA ARG A 364 21.43 11.52 1.33
C ARG A 364 19.91 11.38 1.38
N MET A 365 19.28 10.91 0.30
CA MET A 365 17.84 10.68 0.24
C MET A 365 17.45 9.58 1.24
N PRO A 366 16.68 9.89 2.29
CA PRO A 366 16.21 8.85 3.20
C PRO A 366 15.21 7.94 2.48
N PRO A 367 15.16 6.64 2.82
CA PRO A 367 14.12 5.76 2.30
C PRO A 367 12.73 6.23 2.75
N VAL A 368 11.79 6.32 1.80
CA VAL A 368 10.40 6.75 2.06
C VAL A 368 9.44 5.62 1.75
N LEU A 369 8.49 5.36 2.65
CA LEU A 369 7.37 4.45 2.41
C LEU A 369 6.11 5.23 2.02
N LEU A 370 5.61 5.00 0.81
CA LEU A 370 4.29 5.46 0.36
C LEU A 370 3.26 4.35 0.59
N VAL A 371 2.21 4.65 1.35
CA VAL A 371 1.12 3.74 1.69
C VAL A 371 -0.15 4.23 1.02
N CYS A 372 -0.68 3.44 0.09
CA CYS A 372 -1.91 3.74 -0.65
C CYS A 372 -3.05 2.88 -0.12
N GLU A 373 -3.92 3.44 0.71
CA GLU A 373 -5.18 2.81 1.08
C GLU A 373 -6.17 2.84 -0.10
N GLU A 374 -7.11 1.89 -0.16
CA GLU A 374 -8.07 1.74 -1.26
C GLU A 374 -7.41 1.77 -2.66
N ALA A 375 -6.24 1.15 -2.80
CA ALA A 375 -5.38 1.31 -3.98
C ALA A 375 -6.06 0.97 -5.31
N HIS A 376 -7.09 0.12 -5.32
CA HIS A 376 -7.88 -0.20 -6.52
C HIS A 376 -8.58 1.03 -7.12
N ARG A 377 -8.81 2.10 -6.35
CA ARG A 377 -9.34 3.38 -6.85
C ARG A 377 -8.32 4.15 -7.68
N TYR A 378 -7.04 4.10 -7.28
CA TYR A 378 -5.98 4.92 -7.86
C TYR A 378 -5.17 4.20 -8.93
N VAL A 379 -5.07 2.88 -8.83
CA VAL A 379 -4.39 2.03 -9.82
C VAL A 379 -5.28 0.84 -10.21
N PRO A 380 -6.41 1.11 -10.89
CA PRO A 380 -7.35 0.08 -11.29
C PRO A 380 -6.77 -0.87 -12.35
N ALA A 381 -7.33 -2.07 -12.47
CA ALA A 381 -6.99 -3.03 -13.51
C ALA A 381 -7.40 -2.56 -14.91
N ALA A 382 -8.49 -1.79 -15.02
CA ALA A 382 -8.97 -1.22 -16.27
C ALA A 382 -8.42 0.20 -16.48
N GLU A 383 -7.68 0.42 -17.57
CA GLU A 383 -7.00 1.70 -17.86
C GLU A 383 -7.93 2.89 -18.11
N HIS A 384 -9.22 2.63 -18.38
CA HIS A 384 -10.24 3.64 -18.70
C HIS A 384 -11.07 4.09 -17.49
N VAL A 385 -10.78 3.57 -16.29
CA VAL A 385 -11.46 3.95 -15.05
C VAL A 385 -10.63 5.02 -14.33
N GLY A 386 -11.22 6.20 -14.10
CA GLY A 386 -10.61 7.27 -13.32
C GLY A 386 -9.57 8.11 -14.05
N PHE A 387 -8.81 8.91 -13.29
CA PHE A 387 -7.70 9.72 -13.83
C PHE A 387 -6.44 8.86 -13.99
N ALA A 388 -6.03 8.62 -15.23
CA ALA A 388 -4.91 7.72 -15.57
C ALA A 388 -3.55 8.16 -14.97
N GLY A 389 -3.38 9.42 -14.59
CA GLY A 389 -2.13 9.93 -14.02
C GLY A 389 -1.77 9.28 -12.68
N ALA A 390 -2.75 9.04 -11.81
CA ALA A 390 -2.51 8.35 -10.53
C ALA A 390 -1.99 6.92 -10.76
N ALA A 391 -2.62 6.18 -11.67
CA ALA A 391 -2.24 4.82 -12.02
C ALA A 391 -0.82 4.78 -12.62
N ARG A 392 -0.49 5.73 -13.50
CA ARG A 392 0.86 5.89 -14.07
C ARG A 392 1.90 6.19 -13.01
N ALA A 393 1.63 7.14 -12.12
CA ALA A 393 2.56 7.54 -11.06
C ALA A 393 2.84 6.38 -10.09
N ILE A 394 1.80 5.68 -9.63
CA ILE A 394 1.95 4.52 -8.74
C ILE A 394 2.70 3.37 -9.44
N THR A 395 2.37 3.09 -10.71
CA THR A 395 3.06 2.03 -11.48
C THR A 395 4.53 2.38 -11.74
N ARG A 396 4.86 3.65 -11.97
CA ARG A 396 6.25 4.13 -12.08
C ARG A 396 7.01 3.90 -10.77
N ILE A 397 6.41 4.26 -9.63
CA ILE A 397 6.99 3.97 -8.31
C ILE A 397 7.19 2.47 -8.11
N ALA A 398 6.20 1.64 -8.45
CA ALA A 398 6.30 0.19 -8.32
C ALA A 398 7.45 -0.41 -9.14
N ARG A 399 7.74 0.14 -10.33
CA ARG A 399 8.81 -0.36 -11.22
C ARG A 399 10.19 0.19 -10.89
N GLU A 400 10.27 1.46 -10.48
CA GLU A 400 11.55 2.20 -10.40
C GLU A 400 11.88 2.68 -8.98
N GLY A 401 10.89 2.77 -8.08
CA GLY A 401 11.00 3.36 -6.75
C GLY A 401 12.12 2.76 -5.90
N ARG A 402 12.30 1.44 -5.98
CA ARG A 402 13.39 0.71 -5.29
C ARG A 402 14.77 1.31 -5.56
N LYS A 403 15.04 1.80 -6.78
CA LYS A 403 16.33 2.39 -7.17
C LYS A 403 16.61 3.72 -6.47
N TYR A 404 15.55 4.42 -6.07
CA TYR A 404 15.60 5.77 -5.49
C TYR A 404 15.19 5.78 -4.00
N GLY A 405 15.11 4.60 -3.36
CA GLY A 405 14.74 4.50 -1.94
C GLY A 405 13.25 4.74 -1.66
N VAL A 406 12.38 4.66 -2.68
CA VAL A 406 10.94 4.78 -2.51
C VAL A 406 10.31 3.39 -2.44
N SER A 407 9.70 3.06 -1.32
CA SER A 407 8.89 1.86 -1.10
C SER A 407 7.41 2.16 -1.32
N LEU A 408 6.67 1.19 -1.85
CA LEU A 408 5.24 1.24 -2.04
C LEU A 408 4.55 0.18 -1.18
N ALA A 409 3.44 0.56 -0.55
CA ALA A 409 2.50 -0.35 0.09
C ALA A 409 1.11 -0.18 -0.54
N LEU A 410 0.57 -1.24 -1.11
CA LEU A 410 -0.76 -1.25 -1.73
C LEU A 410 -1.77 -1.95 -0.82
N ILE A 411 -2.83 -1.25 -0.42
CA ILE A 411 -3.86 -1.78 0.45
C ILE A 411 -5.18 -1.76 -0.29
N SER A 412 -5.82 -2.92 -0.40
CA SER A 412 -7.08 -3.03 -1.14
C SER A 412 -7.97 -4.15 -0.61
N GLN A 413 -9.29 -3.90 -0.63
CA GLN A 413 -10.31 -4.93 -0.40
C GLN A 413 -10.73 -5.70 -1.64
N ARG A 414 -10.37 -5.20 -2.83
CA ARG A 414 -10.69 -5.79 -4.12
C ARG A 414 -9.38 -6.01 -4.89
N PRO A 415 -8.64 -7.08 -4.61
CA PRO A 415 -7.40 -7.36 -5.32
C PRO A 415 -7.62 -7.55 -6.82
N SER A 416 -8.74 -8.16 -7.25
CA SER A 416 -9.04 -8.36 -8.67
C SER A 416 -9.29 -7.07 -9.47
N GLU A 417 -9.64 -5.98 -8.80
CA GLU A 417 -9.79 -4.65 -9.42
C GLU A 417 -8.48 -3.85 -9.45
N LEU A 418 -7.39 -4.37 -8.89
CA LEU A 418 -6.08 -3.70 -8.82
C LEU A 418 -5.22 -4.07 -10.03
N SER A 419 -4.41 -3.11 -10.53
CA SER A 419 -3.48 -3.38 -11.62
C SER A 419 -2.47 -4.49 -11.26
N VAL A 420 -2.45 -5.53 -12.09
CA VAL A 420 -1.46 -6.63 -12.02
C VAL A 420 -0.04 -6.08 -12.20
N GLN A 421 0.14 -5.04 -13.01
CA GLN A 421 1.46 -4.44 -13.22
C GLN A 421 2.02 -3.82 -11.95
N ALA A 422 1.20 -3.15 -11.15
CA ALA A 422 1.64 -2.58 -9.88
C ALA A 422 1.76 -3.67 -8.78
N LEU A 423 0.77 -4.58 -8.71
CA LEU A 423 0.73 -5.60 -7.67
C LEU A 423 1.84 -6.66 -7.84
N SER A 424 2.20 -7.03 -9.06
CA SER A 424 3.31 -7.99 -9.32
C SER A 424 4.69 -7.47 -8.91
N GLN A 425 4.84 -6.15 -8.68
CA GLN A 425 6.07 -5.58 -8.14
C GLN A 425 6.11 -5.63 -6.60
N CYS A 426 5.02 -6.02 -5.94
CA CYS A 426 4.98 -6.22 -4.50
C CYS A 426 5.63 -7.57 -4.16
N GLY A 427 6.87 -7.52 -3.69
CA GLY A 427 7.64 -8.68 -3.29
C GLY A 427 7.11 -9.38 -2.04
N THR A 428 6.26 -8.72 -1.24
CA THR A 428 5.59 -9.34 -0.07
C THR A 428 4.08 -9.10 -0.10
N ILE A 429 3.29 -10.13 0.19
CA ILE A 429 1.83 -10.03 0.23
C ILE A 429 1.32 -10.54 1.59
N PHE A 430 0.50 -9.72 2.24
CA PHE A 430 -0.32 -10.09 3.38
C PHE A 430 -1.75 -10.28 2.89
N ALA A 431 -2.20 -11.52 2.74
CA ALA A 431 -3.57 -11.83 2.39
C ALA A 431 -4.38 -12.21 3.64
N LEU A 432 -5.30 -11.33 4.01
CA LEU A 432 -6.32 -11.57 5.01
C LEU A 432 -7.53 -12.24 4.33
N ARG A 433 -8.58 -12.52 5.13
CA ARG A 433 -9.80 -13.18 4.64
C ARG A 433 -10.36 -12.53 3.36
N LEU A 434 -10.54 -13.33 2.31
CA LEU A 434 -11.20 -12.95 1.06
C LEU A 434 -12.39 -13.89 0.80
N ALA A 435 -13.59 -13.34 0.74
CA ALA A 435 -14.82 -14.13 0.55
C ALA A 435 -15.20 -14.33 -0.93
N ASN A 436 -14.81 -13.40 -1.80
CA ASN A 436 -15.19 -13.39 -3.21
C ASN A 436 -14.34 -14.39 -4.03
N GLU A 437 -14.98 -15.23 -4.84
CA GLU A 437 -14.30 -16.23 -5.68
C GLU A 437 -13.37 -15.61 -6.73
N LEU A 438 -13.75 -14.48 -7.33
CA LEU A 438 -12.92 -13.76 -8.30
C LEU A 438 -11.62 -13.28 -7.65
N ASP A 439 -11.71 -12.73 -6.44
CA ASP A 439 -10.54 -12.29 -5.68
C ASP A 439 -9.67 -13.48 -5.27
N GLN A 440 -10.25 -14.61 -4.86
CA GLN A 440 -9.50 -15.82 -4.51
C GLN A 440 -8.73 -16.38 -5.71
N ARG A 441 -9.40 -16.54 -6.86
CA ARG A 441 -8.74 -16.98 -8.11
C ARG A 441 -7.67 -16.00 -8.57
N PHE A 442 -7.91 -14.71 -8.41
CA PHE A 442 -6.91 -13.70 -8.71
C PHE A 442 -5.67 -13.86 -7.81
N MET A 443 -5.84 -14.14 -6.51
CA MET A 443 -4.71 -14.41 -5.61
C MET A 443 -3.88 -15.63 -6.04
N GLU A 444 -4.48 -16.67 -6.64
CA GLU A 444 -3.74 -17.82 -7.19
C GLU A 444 -2.78 -17.44 -8.32
N THR A 445 -3.06 -16.35 -9.03
CA THR A 445 -2.22 -15.84 -10.12
C THR A 445 -1.08 -14.95 -9.64
N VAL A 446 -1.27 -14.24 -8.53
CA VAL A 446 -0.32 -13.25 -8.02
C VAL A 446 0.61 -13.83 -6.96
N MET A 447 0.13 -14.78 -6.15
CA MET A 447 0.95 -15.37 -5.10
C MET A 447 1.99 -16.34 -5.65
N PRO A 448 3.17 -16.45 -5.01
CA PRO A 448 4.15 -17.47 -5.34
C PRO A 448 3.58 -18.89 -5.21
N ASP A 449 4.05 -19.83 -6.04
CA ASP A 449 3.58 -21.21 -6.04
C ASP A 449 3.64 -21.88 -4.65
N ALA A 450 4.68 -21.57 -3.86
CA ALA A 450 4.85 -22.07 -2.51
C ALA A 450 3.72 -21.68 -1.54
N ALA A 451 2.92 -20.65 -1.85
CA ALA A 451 1.77 -20.25 -1.04
C ALA A 451 0.46 -20.95 -1.46
N ARG A 452 0.43 -21.66 -2.60
CA ARG A 452 -0.82 -22.25 -3.15
C ARG A 452 -1.51 -23.22 -2.19
N GLY A 453 -0.75 -24.05 -1.47
CA GLY A 453 -1.31 -24.96 -0.47
C GLY A 453 -2.07 -24.24 0.66
N THR A 454 -1.72 -22.98 0.95
CA THR A 454 -2.40 -22.17 1.97
C THR A 454 -3.58 -21.37 1.42
N LEU A 455 -3.64 -21.11 0.11
CA LEU A 455 -4.69 -20.29 -0.53
C LEU A 455 -6.10 -20.85 -0.33
N ALA A 456 -6.24 -22.18 -0.29
CA ALA A 456 -7.51 -22.85 -0.03
C ALA A 456 -8.16 -22.45 1.32
N THR A 457 -7.38 -21.87 2.24
CA THR A 457 -7.85 -21.41 3.55
C THR A 457 -8.21 -19.92 3.60
N LEU A 458 -8.03 -19.15 2.52
CA LEU A 458 -8.28 -17.70 2.49
C LEU A 458 -9.72 -17.33 2.90
N SER A 459 -10.71 -18.14 2.51
CA SER A 459 -12.11 -17.89 2.83
C SER A 459 -12.45 -18.18 4.29
N SER A 460 -11.70 -19.07 4.94
CA SER A 460 -11.92 -19.52 6.32
C SER A 460 -11.04 -18.82 7.35
N LEU A 461 -10.15 -17.91 6.93
CA LEU A 461 -9.34 -17.12 7.84
C LEU A 461 -10.19 -16.34 8.85
N GLY A 462 -9.76 -16.35 10.11
CA GLY A 462 -10.34 -15.52 11.16
C GLY A 462 -10.08 -14.03 10.94
N THR A 463 -10.79 -13.19 11.69
CA THR A 463 -10.37 -11.78 11.83
C THR A 463 -8.99 -11.77 12.50
N GLN A 464 -8.10 -10.85 12.10
CA GLN A 464 -6.72 -10.76 12.60
C GLN A 464 -5.78 -11.87 12.07
N GLU A 465 -6.26 -12.75 11.20
CA GLU A 465 -5.42 -13.76 10.56
C GLU A 465 -5.03 -13.36 9.14
N ALA A 466 -3.83 -13.76 8.74
CA ALA A 466 -3.34 -13.57 7.38
C ALA A 466 -2.44 -14.71 6.94
N ILE A 467 -2.38 -14.93 5.63
CA ILE A 467 -1.30 -15.64 4.97
C ILE A 467 -0.30 -14.59 4.51
N VAL A 468 0.96 -14.73 4.92
CA VAL A 468 2.05 -13.85 4.50
C VAL A 468 3.00 -14.64 3.61
N CYS A 469 3.29 -14.14 2.43
CA CYS A 469 4.19 -14.77 1.48
C CYS A 469 5.07 -13.72 0.78
N GLY A 470 6.11 -14.21 0.10
CA GLY A 470 7.06 -13.35 -0.62
C GLY A 470 8.38 -13.17 0.12
N GLU A 471 9.09 -12.08 -0.15
CA GLU A 471 10.49 -11.87 0.21
C GLU A 471 10.69 -11.27 1.61
N GLY A 472 9.65 -10.63 2.16
CA GLY A 472 9.64 -10.12 3.53
C GLY A 472 9.53 -11.19 4.60
N VAL A 473 9.26 -12.45 4.24
CA VAL A 473 9.19 -13.58 5.16
C VAL A 473 10.12 -14.69 4.70
N PRO A 474 10.65 -15.55 5.58
CA PRO A 474 11.50 -16.67 5.18
C PRO A 474 10.70 -17.74 4.43
N LEU A 475 9.44 -18.00 4.81
CA LEU A 475 8.55 -18.96 4.17
C LEU A 475 7.11 -18.44 4.21
N PRO A 476 6.25 -18.87 3.27
CA PRO A 476 4.82 -18.62 3.38
C PRO A 476 4.31 -19.11 4.73
N MET A 477 3.65 -18.24 5.48
CA MET A 477 3.20 -18.55 6.84
C MET A 477 1.80 -18.00 7.09
N ARG A 478 0.97 -18.81 7.75
CA ARG A 478 -0.30 -18.36 8.32
C ARG A 478 -0.04 -17.81 9.71
N ILE A 479 -0.43 -16.56 9.93
CA ILE A 479 -0.20 -15.84 11.17
C ILE A 479 -1.50 -15.32 11.75
N ARG A 480 -1.42 -15.00 13.04
CA ARG A 480 -2.35 -14.10 13.71
C ARG A 480 -1.57 -12.85 14.10
N PHE A 481 -2.03 -11.68 13.68
CA PHE A 481 -1.44 -10.40 14.07
C PHE A 481 -1.56 -10.18 15.59
N ASP A 482 -0.61 -9.45 16.19
CA ASP A 482 -0.73 -9.04 17.60
C ASP A 482 -1.96 -8.14 17.82
N ASP A 483 -2.46 -8.10 19.06
CA ASP A 483 -3.60 -7.25 19.40
C ASP A 483 -3.20 -5.77 19.45
N LEU A 484 -3.93 -4.93 18.71
CA LEU A 484 -3.81 -3.48 18.85
C LEU A 484 -4.66 -2.96 20.02
N PRO A 485 -4.08 -2.14 20.92
CA PRO A 485 -4.84 -1.40 21.91
C PRO A 485 -5.92 -0.54 21.26
N ARG A 486 -7.08 -0.36 21.90
CA ARG A 486 -8.21 0.43 21.36
C ARG A 486 -7.83 1.85 20.94
N THR A 487 -6.83 2.45 21.58
CA THR A 487 -6.32 3.80 21.26
C THR A 487 -5.53 3.85 19.96
N ARG A 488 -4.97 2.72 19.50
CA ARG A 488 -4.18 2.59 18.28
C ARG A 488 -4.94 1.89 17.14
N ARG A 489 -6.22 1.61 17.33
CA ARG A 489 -7.06 1.06 16.26
C ARG A 489 -7.53 2.19 15.34
N PRO A 490 -7.52 1.99 14.02
CA PRO A 490 -8.18 2.89 13.09
C PRO A 490 -9.66 3.08 13.42
N ARG A 491 -10.26 4.15 12.92
CA ARG A 491 -11.70 4.40 13.02
C ARG A 491 -12.47 3.54 12.00
N SER A 492 -12.51 2.24 12.25
CA SER A 492 -13.24 1.26 11.44
C SER A 492 -14.44 0.65 12.17
N ASP A 493 -14.65 1.01 13.44
CA ASP A 493 -15.85 0.66 14.18
C ASP A 493 -17.03 1.44 13.58
N GLY A 494 -17.83 0.75 12.75
CA GLY A 494 -19.12 1.28 12.30
C GLY A 494 -19.99 1.67 13.49
N ALA A 495 -20.99 2.53 13.25
CA ALA A 495 -21.92 2.91 14.31
C ALA A 495 -22.57 1.64 14.91
N ASP A 496 -22.53 1.51 16.23
CA ASP A 496 -23.31 0.50 16.94
C ASP A 496 -24.78 0.93 16.91
N PHE A 497 -25.49 0.51 15.87
CA PHE A 497 -26.89 0.86 15.64
C PHE A 497 -27.77 0.43 16.80
N ALA A 498 -27.54 -0.75 17.39
CA ALA A 498 -28.34 -1.26 18.48
C ALA A 498 -28.22 -0.36 19.72
N LYS A 499 -27.00 0.04 20.09
CA LYS A 499 -26.78 0.98 21.18
C LYS A 499 -27.26 2.39 20.84
N ALA A 500 -26.99 2.86 19.63
CA ALA A 500 -27.37 4.21 19.20
C ALA A 500 -28.89 4.40 19.12
N TRP A 501 -29.65 3.38 18.72
CA TRP A 501 -31.10 3.45 18.61
C TRP A 501 -31.83 3.22 19.94
N GLN A 502 -31.12 2.86 21.02
CA GLN A 502 -31.70 2.77 22.37
C GLN A 502 -31.87 4.14 23.04
N ALA A 503 -31.27 5.20 22.49
CA ALA A 503 -31.36 6.54 23.06
C ALA A 503 -31.62 7.58 21.96
N ASP A 504 -32.55 8.51 22.21
CA ASP A 504 -32.74 9.68 21.35
C ASP A 504 -31.66 10.73 21.65
N SER A 505 -30.46 10.51 21.10
CA SER A 505 -29.28 11.35 21.36
C SER A 505 -29.10 12.51 20.37
N ALA A 506 -29.98 12.64 19.38
CA ALA A 506 -29.86 13.62 18.29
C ALA A 506 -30.94 14.70 18.42
N ASP A 507 -30.68 15.69 19.27
CA ASP A 507 -31.60 16.81 19.52
C ASP A 507 -31.68 17.81 18.35
N ALA A 508 -32.58 18.80 18.50
CA ALA A 508 -32.76 19.87 17.51
C ALA A 508 -31.46 20.64 17.27
N ASP A 509 -30.64 20.85 18.30
CA ASP A 509 -29.34 21.53 18.20
C ASP A 509 -28.35 20.73 17.35
N PHE A 510 -28.28 19.40 17.53
CA PHE A 510 -27.47 18.52 16.68
C PHE A 510 -27.90 18.60 15.21
N ARG A 511 -29.22 18.55 14.96
CA ARG A 511 -29.77 18.68 13.60
C ARG A 511 -29.41 20.02 12.98
N ASP A 512 -29.69 21.11 13.69
CA ASP A 512 -29.51 22.46 13.18
C ASP A 512 -28.03 22.76 12.96
N GLU A 513 -27.15 22.21 13.81
CA GLU A 513 -25.70 22.26 13.61
C GLU A 513 -25.23 21.46 12.39
N GLY A 514 -25.79 20.27 12.18
CA GLY A 514 -25.53 19.46 10.99
C GLY A 514 -25.95 20.18 9.70
N VAL A 515 -27.14 20.77 9.69
CA VAL A 515 -27.66 21.57 8.57
C VAL A 515 -26.81 22.82 8.34
N ARG A 516 -26.41 23.53 9.41
CA ARG A 516 -25.52 24.70 9.32
C ARG A 516 -24.19 24.34 8.68
N ARG A 517 -23.56 23.25 9.14
CA ARG A 517 -22.29 22.75 8.59
C ARG A 517 -22.41 22.29 7.15
N TRP A 518 -23.52 21.62 6.79
CA TRP A 518 -23.80 21.22 5.42
C TRP A 518 -23.90 22.45 4.50
N ARG A 519 -24.66 23.47 4.90
CA ARG A 519 -24.77 24.74 4.15
C ARG A 519 -23.45 25.48 4.04
N GLN A 520 -22.64 25.47 5.09
CA GLN A 520 -21.32 26.12 5.13
C GLN A 520 -20.20 25.29 4.47
N GLN A 521 -20.51 24.06 4.05
CA GLN A 521 -19.56 23.06 3.55
C GLN A 521 -18.31 22.91 4.45
N SER A 522 -18.51 22.95 5.76
CA SER A 522 -17.43 22.87 6.76
C SER A 522 -17.61 21.66 7.65
N ARG A 523 -16.56 20.83 7.79
CA ARG A 523 -16.56 19.70 8.74
C ARG A 523 -16.18 20.17 10.14
N LYS A 524 -16.57 19.42 11.17
CA LYS A 524 -16.22 19.70 12.57
C LYS A 524 -14.70 19.60 12.72
N ARG A 525 -14.04 20.66 13.22
CA ARG A 525 -12.65 20.55 13.72
C ARG A 525 -12.63 19.55 14.85
N LEU A 526 -12.06 18.37 14.61
CA LEU A 526 -11.81 17.42 15.68
C LEU A 526 -10.60 17.91 16.47
N ALA A 527 -10.76 18.07 17.78
CA ALA A 527 -9.61 18.23 18.66
C ALA A 527 -8.72 17.00 18.49
N ILE A 528 -7.45 17.24 18.14
CA ILE A 528 -6.42 16.23 17.89
C ILE A 528 -6.04 15.53 19.19
#